data_AF-A0ABD5MEC1-F1
#
_entry.id   AF-A0ABD5MEC1-F1
#
_cell.length_a   1.000
_cell.length_b   1.000
_cell.length_c   1.000
_cell.angle_alpha   90.00
_cell.angle_beta   90.00
_cell.angle_gamma   90.00
#
_symmetry.space_group_name_H-M   'P 1'
#
loop_
_entity.id
_entity.type
_entity.pdbx_description
1 polymer ?
#
loop_
_entity_poly.entity_id
_entity_poly.type
_entity_poly.pdbx_seq_one_letter_code
_entity_poly.pdbx_strand_id
1 'polypeptide(L)'
;MRRASAVAATLALLLLTAGCLGGAPSSGTDSATPTDAAPSGSPTPTPDPTPGATPTDEWTSTERASEIPDADKAVHVENRWNRSVELRIRVVREATNETVYDETATFEPGADRDVYNVREANPDGIESFRVTATGLNATGSVTIETSACYTGAYVEVTDEGELYPFHGIC
;
A
#
# COMPACT_ATOMS: atom_id res chain seq x y z
N MET A 1 -34.86 19.09 -33.66
CA MET A 1 -35.82 19.91 -32.90
C MET A 1 -35.37 19.93 -31.43
N ARG A 2 -35.63 21.02 -30.68
CA ARG A 2 -35.15 21.18 -29.30
C ARG A 2 -35.98 20.35 -28.31
N ARG A 3 -35.35 19.78 -27.27
CA ARG A 3 -35.72 20.02 -25.86
C ARG A 3 -34.46 20.03 -24.99
N ALA A 4 -34.40 20.99 -24.08
CA ALA A 4 -33.40 21.08 -23.02
C ALA A 4 -34.14 21.07 -21.69
N SER A 5 -33.52 20.49 -20.67
CA SER A 5 -33.88 20.66 -19.25
C SER A 5 -32.57 20.72 -18.46
N ALA A 6 -32.54 21.51 -17.39
CA ALA A 6 -31.33 21.86 -16.65
C ALA A 6 -31.60 22.00 -15.15
N VAL A 7 -30.52 22.13 -14.36
CA VAL A 7 -30.51 22.49 -12.92
C VAL A 7 -31.03 21.33 -12.02
N ALA A 8 -30.50 21.03 -10.83
CA ALA A 8 -29.72 21.84 -9.88
C ALA A 8 -28.55 21.07 -9.22
N ALA A 9 -27.53 21.81 -8.81
CA ALA A 9 -26.55 21.35 -7.83
C ALA A 9 -26.92 21.91 -6.44
N THR A 10 -26.81 21.09 -5.39
CA THR A 10 -26.94 21.52 -3.98
C THR A 10 -25.68 21.15 -3.22
N LEU A 11 -24.90 22.18 -2.92
CA LEU A 11 -23.68 22.10 -2.11
C LEU A 11 -24.07 22.24 -0.62
N ALA A 12 -23.77 21.24 0.20
CA ALA A 12 -23.99 21.29 1.65
C ALA A 12 -22.65 21.31 2.38
N LEU A 13 -22.30 22.47 2.94
CA LEU A 13 -21.08 22.69 3.71
C LEU A 13 -21.39 22.59 5.22
N LEU A 14 -20.67 21.74 5.95
CA LEU A 14 -20.80 21.60 7.41
C LEU A 14 -19.42 21.66 8.07
N LEU A 15 -19.23 22.67 8.92
CA LEU A 15 -18.03 22.95 9.73
C LEU A 15 -18.43 22.92 11.22
N LEU A 16 -17.66 22.23 12.09
CA LEU A 16 -17.56 22.35 13.57
C LEU A 16 -16.45 21.38 14.08
N THR A 17 -15.85 21.43 15.29
CA THR A 17 -15.16 22.52 16.03
C THR A 17 -14.34 21.89 17.19
N ALA A 18 -13.05 22.27 17.35
CA ALA A 18 -12.21 22.08 18.57
C ALA A 18 -11.93 20.62 19.03
N GLY A 19 -10.94 20.31 19.89
CA GLY A 19 -9.86 21.09 20.51
C GLY A 19 -9.21 20.36 21.72
N CYS A 20 -8.16 20.97 22.32
CA CYS A 20 -7.38 20.56 23.52
C CYS A 20 -6.36 19.38 23.40
N LEU A 21 -5.16 19.32 24.02
CA LEU A 21 -4.14 20.26 24.61
C LEU A 21 -3.56 19.70 25.95
N GLY A 22 -2.24 19.48 26.00
CA GLY A 22 -1.44 19.21 27.23
C GLY A 22 -1.40 17.74 27.71
N GLY A 23 -0.38 17.24 28.40
CA GLY A 23 0.91 17.82 28.83
C GLY A 23 1.76 16.79 29.62
N ALA A 24 3.06 17.05 29.84
CA ALA A 24 4.01 16.19 30.59
C ALA A 24 4.62 16.98 31.78
N PRO A 25 5.67 16.50 32.51
CA PRO A 25 5.98 15.19 33.12
C PRO A 25 6.25 15.30 34.65
N SER A 26 6.63 14.19 35.32
CA SER A 26 7.31 14.13 36.65
C SER A 26 8.17 12.84 36.71
N SER A 27 9.42 12.73 37.18
CA SER A 27 10.27 13.39 38.20
C SER A 27 10.28 12.70 39.58
N GLY A 28 11.46 12.18 39.98
CA GLY A 28 11.78 11.45 41.23
C GLY A 28 12.92 10.45 40.98
N THR A 29 14.21 10.64 41.29
CA THR A 29 14.99 11.16 42.46
C THR A 29 15.50 10.03 43.37
N ASP A 30 16.71 10.21 43.92
CA ASP A 30 17.42 9.40 44.95
C ASP A 30 18.13 8.09 44.52
N SER A 31 19.28 7.67 45.08
CA SER A 31 20.35 8.36 45.86
C SER A 31 21.59 7.44 46.03
N ALA A 32 22.61 7.95 46.74
CA ALA A 32 23.74 7.26 47.40
C ALA A 32 25.01 6.86 46.61
N THR A 33 26.12 7.52 46.99
CA THR A 33 27.53 7.12 46.78
C THR A 33 28.03 6.31 47.98
N PRO A 34 28.94 5.35 47.77
CA PRO A 34 30.09 5.23 48.70
C PRO A 34 31.45 5.16 47.97
N THR A 35 32.47 5.70 48.63
CA THR A 35 33.88 5.67 48.22
C THR A 35 34.56 4.41 48.77
N ASP A 36 35.44 3.76 48.00
CA ASP A 36 36.59 3.08 48.61
C ASP A 36 37.81 2.95 47.67
N ALA A 37 38.97 2.64 48.25
CA ALA A 37 40.29 2.91 47.71
C ALA A 37 40.89 1.84 46.76
N ALA A 38 41.86 2.26 45.94
CA ALA A 38 42.54 1.42 44.97
C ALA A 38 43.74 0.62 45.54
N PRO A 39 44.03 -0.55 44.95
CA PRO A 39 45.39 -1.02 44.79
C PRO A 39 45.80 -1.10 43.31
N SER A 40 47.05 -0.74 43.03
CA SER A 40 47.64 -0.80 41.68
C SER A 40 47.92 -2.24 41.25
N GLY A 41 47.28 -2.69 40.17
CA GLY A 41 47.62 -3.91 39.45
C GLY A 41 47.13 -3.81 38.00
N SER A 42 48.00 -4.08 37.03
CA SER A 42 47.71 -3.92 35.59
C SER A 42 47.58 -5.27 34.87
N PRO A 43 46.37 -5.86 34.78
CA PRO A 43 46.02 -6.81 33.75
C PRO A 43 45.34 -6.10 32.57
N THR A 44 45.71 -6.45 31.34
CA THR A 44 45.04 -5.98 30.11
C THR A 44 43.57 -6.42 30.10
N PRO A 45 42.59 -5.49 29.98
CA PRO A 45 41.20 -5.88 29.83
C PRO A 45 40.90 -6.32 28.39
N THR A 46 40.45 -7.57 28.25
CA THR A 46 39.55 -7.98 27.17
C THR A 46 38.29 -7.10 27.22
N PRO A 47 37.71 -6.65 26.10
CA PRO A 47 36.43 -5.93 26.13
C PRO A 47 35.32 -6.85 26.65
N ASP A 48 34.80 -6.52 27.82
CA ASP A 48 33.62 -7.14 28.44
C ASP A 48 32.35 -6.74 27.65
N PRO A 49 31.39 -7.65 27.36
CA PRO A 49 30.15 -7.30 26.68
C PRO A 49 29.38 -6.21 27.44
N THR A 50 29.11 -5.09 26.76
CA THR A 50 28.41 -3.94 27.32
C THR A 50 27.06 -4.32 27.95
N PRO A 51 26.88 -4.18 29.28
CA PRO A 51 25.58 -4.33 29.92
C PRO A 51 24.74 -3.08 29.62
N GLY A 52 24.05 -3.09 28.48
CA GLY A 52 23.35 -1.90 27.97
C GLY A 52 22.45 -2.13 26.76
N ALA A 53 22.30 -3.37 26.29
CA ALA A 53 21.22 -3.72 25.38
C ALA A 53 19.91 -3.80 26.17
N THR A 54 19.28 -2.64 26.42
CA THR A 54 17.83 -2.61 26.64
C THR A 54 17.20 -3.34 25.47
N PRO A 55 16.37 -4.39 25.67
CA PRO A 55 15.64 -4.99 24.57
C PRO A 55 14.77 -3.89 23.97
N THR A 56 15.13 -3.45 22.77
CA THR A 56 14.35 -2.45 22.03
C THR A 56 13.02 -3.10 21.73
N ASP A 57 11.93 -2.50 22.22
CA ASP A 57 10.62 -3.14 22.31
C ASP A 57 10.23 -3.84 21.00
N GLU A 58 10.08 -5.17 21.09
CA GLU A 58 9.83 -6.10 19.97
C GLU A 58 8.56 -5.73 19.16
N TRP A 59 7.70 -4.92 19.78
CA TRP A 59 6.47 -4.33 19.25
C TRP A 59 6.67 -3.24 18.20
N THR A 60 7.86 -2.62 18.10
CA THR A 60 8.15 -1.60 17.06
C THR A 60 8.31 -2.21 15.66
N SER A 61 8.31 -3.54 15.55
CA SER A 61 8.50 -4.25 14.27
C SER A 61 7.28 -4.18 13.34
N THR A 62 6.05 -4.16 13.89
CA THR A 62 4.82 -4.21 13.09
C THR A 62 4.53 -2.90 12.35
N GLU A 63 4.71 -1.74 12.99
CA GLU A 63 4.51 -0.43 12.32
C GLU A 63 5.51 -0.24 11.17
N ARG A 64 6.75 -0.71 11.36
CA ARG A 64 7.82 -0.72 10.34
C ARG A 64 7.52 -1.63 9.15
N ALA A 65 6.70 -2.67 9.30
CA ALA A 65 6.38 -3.58 8.20
C ALA A 65 5.60 -2.86 7.08
N SER A 66 4.69 -1.95 7.44
CA SER A 66 3.95 -1.12 6.47
C SER A 66 4.80 -0.01 5.83
N GLU A 67 6.01 0.25 6.34
CA GLU A 67 6.97 1.18 5.73
C GLU A 67 7.89 0.51 4.68
N ILE A 68 7.82 -0.82 4.54
CA ILE A 68 8.60 -1.59 3.57
C ILE A 68 7.73 -1.84 2.31
N PRO A 69 8.12 -1.32 1.14
CA PRO A 69 7.37 -1.55 -0.08
C PRO A 69 7.57 -2.98 -0.61
N ASP A 70 6.46 -3.64 -0.92
CA ASP A 70 6.40 -4.86 -1.73
C ASP A 70 5.92 -4.51 -3.14
N ALA A 71 6.81 -4.62 -4.11
CA ALA A 71 6.52 -4.34 -5.51
C ALA A 71 5.97 -5.56 -6.27
N ASP A 72 5.98 -6.77 -5.70
CA ASP A 72 5.56 -8.00 -6.39
C ASP A 72 4.03 -8.15 -6.42
N LYS A 73 3.35 -7.14 -6.95
CA LYS A 73 1.89 -7.09 -7.08
C LYS A 73 1.52 -7.40 -8.53
N ALA A 74 0.93 -8.57 -8.75
CA ALA A 74 0.45 -8.97 -10.07
C ALA A 74 -0.80 -8.16 -10.49
N VAL A 75 -0.97 -7.97 -11.79
CA VAL A 75 -2.23 -7.59 -12.43
C VAL A 75 -2.77 -8.86 -13.09
N HIS A 76 -3.79 -9.43 -12.46
CA HIS A 76 -4.42 -10.67 -12.85
C HIS A 76 -5.72 -10.40 -13.63
N VAL A 77 -6.00 -11.21 -14.65
CA VAL A 77 -7.24 -11.11 -15.45
C VAL A 77 -7.91 -12.47 -15.51
N GLU A 78 -9.17 -12.53 -15.04
CA GLU A 78 -10.02 -13.72 -15.10
C GLU A 78 -11.25 -13.44 -15.97
N ASN A 79 -11.54 -14.29 -16.95
CA ASN A 79 -12.75 -14.24 -17.76
C ASN A 79 -13.65 -15.44 -17.45
N ARG A 80 -14.59 -15.25 -16.54
CA ARG A 80 -15.55 -16.27 -16.09
C ARG A 80 -16.78 -16.34 -17.01
N TRP A 81 -16.89 -15.41 -17.96
CA TRP A 81 -17.96 -15.41 -18.94
C TRP A 81 -17.81 -16.52 -19.97
N ASN A 82 -18.93 -16.94 -20.57
CA ASN A 82 -18.96 -17.98 -21.59
C ASN A 82 -18.58 -17.49 -23.00
N ARG A 83 -17.97 -16.31 -23.13
CA ARG A 83 -17.55 -15.72 -24.41
C ARG A 83 -16.16 -15.11 -24.29
N SER A 84 -15.44 -15.10 -25.40
CA SER A 84 -14.18 -14.36 -25.53
C SER A 84 -14.46 -12.85 -25.41
N VAL A 85 -13.60 -12.14 -24.69
CA VAL A 85 -13.70 -10.70 -24.45
C VAL A 85 -12.40 -9.99 -24.84
N GLU A 86 -12.52 -8.84 -25.49
CA GLU A 86 -11.40 -7.92 -25.69
C GLU A 86 -11.38 -6.91 -24.53
N LEU A 87 -10.25 -6.88 -23.80
CA LEU A 87 -10.01 -5.93 -22.72
C LEU A 87 -8.74 -5.13 -23.01
N ARG A 88 -8.81 -3.82 -22.81
CA ARG A 88 -7.64 -2.95 -22.67
C ARG A 88 -7.31 -2.78 -21.20
N ILE A 89 -6.09 -3.14 -20.81
CA ILE A 89 -5.55 -3.01 -19.46
C ILE A 89 -4.46 -1.93 -19.50
N ARG A 90 -4.62 -0.90 -18.67
CA ARG A 90 -3.66 0.21 -18.54
C ARG A 90 -3.26 0.40 -17.08
N VAL A 91 -1.96 0.43 -16.79
CA VAL A 91 -1.40 0.66 -15.46
C VAL A 91 -0.68 2.01 -15.44
N VAL A 92 -1.04 2.86 -14.47
CA VAL A 92 -0.54 4.23 -14.35
C VAL A 92 0.05 4.44 -12.96
N ARG A 93 1.25 5.02 -12.89
CA ARG A 93 1.89 5.49 -11.66
C ARG A 93 1.17 6.76 -11.19
N GLU A 94 0.48 6.72 -10.05
CA GLU A 94 -0.45 7.79 -9.63
C GLU A 94 0.26 9.14 -9.44
N ALA A 95 1.49 9.13 -8.90
CA ALA A 95 2.24 10.35 -8.57
C ALA A 95 2.73 11.14 -9.79
N THR A 96 3.05 10.45 -10.89
CA THR A 96 3.61 11.07 -12.12
C THR A 96 2.64 11.07 -13.30
N ASN A 97 1.53 10.32 -13.20
CA ASN A 97 0.62 9.98 -14.31
C ASN A 97 1.34 9.28 -15.50
N GLU A 98 2.49 8.67 -15.24
CA GLU A 98 3.24 7.84 -16.20
C GLU A 98 2.48 6.53 -16.46
N THR A 99 2.40 6.12 -17.73
CA THR A 99 1.80 4.84 -18.11
C THR A 99 2.90 3.79 -18.24
N VAL A 100 2.91 2.82 -17.34
CA VAL A 100 3.95 1.78 -17.25
C VAL A 100 3.56 0.49 -17.98
N TYR A 101 2.26 0.30 -18.24
CA TYR A 101 1.71 -0.77 -19.06
C TYR A 101 0.42 -0.30 -19.76
N ASP A 102 0.23 -0.67 -21.04
CA ASP A 102 -0.97 -0.36 -21.82
C ASP A 102 -1.10 -1.36 -22.98
N GLU A 103 -1.92 -2.40 -22.80
CA GLU A 103 -2.12 -3.45 -23.80
C GLU A 103 -3.62 -3.72 -24.00
N THR A 104 -3.99 -4.11 -25.22
CA THR A 104 -5.32 -4.62 -25.56
C THR A 104 -5.20 -6.06 -26.02
N ALA A 105 -5.88 -6.97 -25.33
CA ALA A 105 -5.79 -8.41 -25.58
C ALA A 105 -7.16 -9.08 -25.55
N THR A 106 -7.28 -10.19 -26.27
CA THR A 106 -8.42 -11.11 -26.17
C THR A 106 -8.19 -12.13 -25.07
N PHE A 107 -9.21 -12.35 -24.27
CA PHE A 107 -9.28 -13.36 -23.21
C PHE A 107 -10.40 -14.33 -23.57
N GLU A 108 -10.04 -15.60 -23.79
CA GLU A 108 -10.99 -16.67 -24.11
C GLU A 108 -11.90 -17.01 -22.90
N PRO A 109 -13.01 -17.75 -23.08
CA PRO A 109 -13.82 -18.23 -21.96
C PRO A 109 -12.97 -19.07 -20.99
N GLY A 110 -13.01 -18.75 -19.70
CA GLY A 110 -12.20 -19.42 -18.68
C GLY A 110 -10.71 -19.05 -18.71
N ALA A 111 -10.33 -17.93 -19.34
CA ALA A 111 -8.97 -17.41 -19.22
C ALA A 111 -8.70 -16.93 -17.79
N ASP A 112 -7.55 -17.33 -17.25
CA ASP A 112 -7.04 -17.05 -15.90
C ASP A 112 -5.52 -16.87 -16.09
N ARG A 113 -5.02 -15.63 -15.95
CA ARG A 113 -3.59 -15.31 -16.12
C ARG A 113 -3.22 -13.92 -15.59
N ASP A 114 -1.96 -13.81 -15.16
CA ASP A 114 -1.31 -12.51 -14.98
C ASP A 114 -0.96 -11.88 -16.34
N VAL A 115 -1.07 -10.55 -16.43
CA VAL A 115 -0.73 -9.77 -17.65
C VAL A 115 0.40 -8.77 -17.43
N TYR A 116 0.65 -8.38 -16.18
CA TYR A 116 1.70 -7.44 -15.79
C TYR A 116 2.04 -7.62 -14.30
N ASN A 117 3.24 -7.23 -13.87
CA ASN A 117 3.57 -7.13 -12.45
C ASN A 117 4.20 -5.76 -12.12
N VAL A 118 3.75 -5.13 -11.04
CA VAL A 118 4.18 -3.77 -10.62
C VAL A 118 5.71 -3.67 -10.46
N ARG A 119 6.42 -4.74 -10.10
CA ARG A 119 7.89 -4.73 -9.99
C ARG A 119 8.61 -4.42 -11.31
N GLU A 120 7.96 -4.66 -12.45
CA GLU A 120 8.48 -4.30 -13.78
C GLU A 120 8.55 -2.78 -13.99
N ALA A 121 7.74 -1.99 -13.27
CA ALA A 121 7.81 -0.54 -13.26
C ALA A 121 9.01 0.02 -12.46
N ASN A 122 9.75 -0.85 -11.74
CA ASN A 122 10.84 -0.49 -10.83
C ASN A 122 10.48 0.70 -9.92
N PRO A 123 9.50 0.55 -9.00
CA PRO A 123 9.13 1.61 -8.08
C PRO A 123 10.28 2.03 -7.15
N ASP A 124 10.38 3.31 -6.87
CA ASP A 124 11.35 3.93 -5.95
C ASP A 124 10.68 4.18 -4.60
N GLY A 125 10.53 3.11 -3.82
CA GLY A 125 9.91 3.14 -2.51
C GLY A 125 8.41 2.84 -2.52
N ILE A 126 7.66 3.59 -1.72
CA ILE A 126 6.21 3.46 -1.58
C ILE A 126 5.52 4.20 -2.72
N GLU A 127 4.77 3.45 -3.53
CA GLU A 127 4.10 3.99 -4.72
C GLU A 127 2.72 3.37 -4.94
N SER A 128 1.80 4.19 -5.44
CA SER A 128 0.44 3.78 -5.80
C SER A 128 0.29 3.66 -7.33
N PHE A 129 -0.29 2.56 -7.77
CA PHE A 129 -0.54 2.24 -9.19
C PHE A 129 -2.04 2.06 -9.43
N ARG A 130 -2.58 2.82 -10.39
CA ARG A 130 -3.95 2.69 -10.86
C ARG A 130 -4.01 1.74 -12.04
N VAL A 131 -4.66 0.59 -11.84
CA VAL A 131 -5.00 -0.36 -12.89
C VAL A 131 -6.38 0.00 -13.43
N THR A 132 -6.48 0.25 -14.73
CA THR A 132 -7.73 0.57 -15.43
C THR A 132 -8.01 -0.51 -16.46
N ALA A 133 -9.20 -1.12 -16.40
CA ALA A 133 -9.69 -2.06 -17.40
C ALA A 133 -10.81 -1.41 -18.23
N THR A 134 -10.78 -1.59 -19.54
CA THR A 134 -11.80 -1.09 -20.48
C THR A 134 -12.20 -2.19 -21.45
N GLY A 135 -13.51 -2.42 -21.57
CA GLY A 135 -14.10 -3.45 -22.42
C GLY A 135 -15.59 -3.62 -22.09
N LEU A 136 -16.33 -4.39 -22.88
CA LEU A 136 -17.77 -4.66 -22.63
C LEU A 136 -18.65 -3.40 -22.54
N ASN A 137 -18.23 -2.29 -23.17
CA ASN A 137 -18.81 -0.93 -23.03
C ASN A 137 -18.70 -0.31 -21.63
N ALA A 138 -17.84 -0.87 -20.77
CA ALA A 138 -17.55 -0.41 -19.41
C ALA A 138 -16.08 0.02 -19.26
N THR A 139 -15.83 0.79 -18.21
CA THR A 139 -14.48 1.10 -17.73
C THR A 139 -14.50 1.05 -16.21
N GLY A 140 -13.62 0.25 -15.62
CA GLY A 140 -13.41 0.17 -14.18
C GLY A 140 -11.95 0.42 -13.83
N SER A 141 -11.69 0.76 -12.57
CA SER A 141 -10.31 0.92 -12.09
C SER A 141 -10.17 0.57 -10.62
N VAL A 142 -9.03 0.00 -10.26
CA VAL A 142 -8.58 -0.21 -8.88
C VAL A 142 -7.21 0.44 -8.69
N THR A 143 -6.95 0.99 -7.51
CA THR A 143 -5.61 1.42 -7.10
C THR A 143 -5.04 0.41 -6.12
N ILE A 144 -3.77 0.04 -6.30
CA ILE A 144 -2.96 -0.75 -5.36
C ILE A 144 -1.73 0.08 -4.96
N GLU A 145 -1.18 -0.19 -3.78
CA GLU A 145 0.01 0.49 -3.25
C GLU A 145 1.05 -0.55 -2.82
N THR A 146 2.35 -0.26 -3.02
CA THR A 146 3.41 -1.23 -2.72
C THR A 146 3.56 -1.52 -1.21
N SER A 147 3.32 -0.56 -0.31
CA SER A 147 3.28 -0.78 1.15
C SER A 147 2.04 -1.52 1.65
N ALA A 148 0.99 -1.64 0.83
CA ALA A 148 -0.26 -2.23 1.29
C ALA A 148 -0.24 -3.76 1.24
N CYS A 149 -0.97 -4.37 2.19
CA CYS A 149 -1.25 -5.80 2.27
C CYS A 149 -2.25 -6.22 1.18
N TYR A 150 -1.82 -6.09 -0.08
CA TYR A 150 -2.52 -6.55 -1.26
C TYR A 150 -1.77 -7.69 -1.93
N THR A 151 -2.49 -8.69 -2.43
CA THR A 151 -1.91 -9.76 -3.26
C THR A 151 -1.65 -9.27 -4.69
N GLY A 152 -2.46 -8.33 -5.16
CA GLY A 152 -2.41 -7.79 -6.53
C GLY A 152 -3.70 -7.07 -6.90
N ALA A 153 -3.74 -6.58 -8.12
CA ALA A 153 -4.96 -6.10 -8.77
C ALA A 153 -5.57 -7.22 -9.62
N TYR A 154 -6.89 -7.36 -9.55
CA TYR A 154 -7.66 -8.34 -10.29
C TYR A 154 -8.64 -7.63 -11.21
N VAL A 155 -8.81 -8.15 -12.41
CA VAL A 155 -9.82 -7.73 -13.38
C VAL A 155 -10.64 -8.96 -13.72
N GLU A 156 -11.78 -9.11 -13.05
CA GLU A 156 -12.73 -10.17 -13.34
C GLU A 156 -13.73 -9.71 -14.39
N VAL A 157 -14.01 -10.56 -15.37
CA VAL A 157 -15.27 -10.53 -16.12
C VAL A 157 -16.16 -11.63 -15.57
N THR A 158 -17.29 -11.25 -14.98
CA THR A 158 -18.20 -12.17 -14.28
C THR A 158 -18.86 -13.16 -15.24
N ASP A 159 -19.52 -14.19 -14.70
CA ASP A 159 -20.34 -15.14 -15.45
C ASP A 159 -21.57 -14.48 -16.14
N GLU A 160 -21.99 -13.30 -15.67
CA GLU A 160 -23.00 -12.46 -16.33
C GLU A 160 -22.40 -11.54 -17.44
N GLY A 161 -21.08 -11.39 -17.50
CA GLY A 161 -20.39 -10.51 -18.45
C GLY A 161 -20.24 -9.07 -17.96
N GLU A 162 -20.15 -8.84 -16.65
CA GLU A 162 -19.83 -7.54 -16.05
C GLU A 162 -18.33 -7.41 -15.78
N LEU A 163 -17.77 -6.20 -15.96
CA LEU A 163 -16.35 -5.92 -15.73
C LEU A 163 -16.12 -5.40 -14.31
N TYR A 164 -15.38 -6.14 -13.49
CA TYR A 164 -15.19 -5.85 -12.06
C TYR A 164 -13.70 -5.85 -11.65
N PRO A 165 -13.03 -4.67 -11.64
CA PRO A 165 -11.69 -4.54 -11.10
C PRO A 165 -11.66 -4.38 -9.57
N PHE A 166 -10.82 -5.15 -8.89
CA PHE A 166 -10.66 -5.13 -7.42
C PHE A 166 -9.21 -5.47 -7.01
N HIS A 167 -8.91 -5.46 -5.71
CA HIS A 167 -7.62 -5.92 -5.18
C HIS A 167 -7.81 -7.12 -4.25
N GLY A 168 -6.89 -8.06 -4.28
CA GLY A 168 -6.81 -9.13 -3.27
C GLY A 168 -6.20 -8.59 -1.98
N ILE A 169 -6.66 -9.06 -0.82
CA ILE A 169 -6.11 -8.72 0.51
C ILE A 169 -5.22 -9.88 0.99
N CYS A 170 -4.12 -9.56 1.68
CA CYS A 170 -3.22 -10.53 2.31
C CYS A 170 -3.65 -10.91 3.75
#